data_AF-A0A5J6MYG0-F1
#
_entry.id   AF-A0A5J6MYG0-F1
#
_cell.length_a   1.000
_cell.length_b   1.000
_cell.length_c   1.000
_cell.angle_alpha   90.00
_cell.angle_beta   90.00
_cell.angle_gamma   90.00
#
_symmetry.space_group_name_H-M   'P 1'
#
loop_
_entity.id
_entity.type
_entity.pdbx_description
1 polymer ?
#
loop_
_entity_poly.entity_id
_entity_poly.type
_entity_poly.pdbx_seq_one_letter_code
_entity_poly.pdbx_strand_id
1 'polypeptide(L)'
;MAGKMKLSYFATDPLSGVPQPASPTRPWMDETAQAFAYRCLPLNIANAHGWELLSPAAFSACWNGGAEPGAIDIRSDAEPLLQPTSLFGHGVLTFHLHGIFRTEPGWNLFVTGPVNRPKDGIAALSGVIETDWAPYTFTMNWKFTRARHWVSFEAGEPFCFLFPVQRGVLDGVAAEVRDIADDPSLKADYERWSRERTSFGDRLNVTGSPEQKERWQKRYYRGMNMQDRPGAPDHQIKLRLPEFADRRSPAMRSTPGAGPLGLPPFFRKIAPLSRLAHAELGLQEGDYGFAASTPLVPLGISELAPAARHYPIVFAAMNPPRPLCVLGAMADSNLHVDASGHWRAGAYIPAAARRYPFITIVSKDNADTLILGIDETATQLSPSAPSKLFDRGEMTALCRERLEFCSRVSAALRQADDFGTTLSQSGLLMPLRNAAPARIATRSCMEGLRTIDPARLASLLDATREAWRANGWLAAIEAQIASSRHWNGLLNLDDAMSARMAGETASPAG
;
A
#
# COMPACT_ATOMS: atom_id res chain seq x y z
N MET A 1 25.82 -16.25 -27.58
CA MET A 1 24.79 -16.31 -26.52
C MET A 1 23.78 -15.22 -26.81
N ALA A 2 22.52 -15.55 -27.06
CA ALA A 2 21.48 -14.52 -27.16
C ALA A 2 21.46 -13.73 -25.84
N GLY A 3 21.42 -12.40 -25.92
CA GLY A 3 21.39 -11.53 -24.74
C GLY A 3 20.19 -11.86 -23.84
N LYS A 4 20.32 -11.62 -22.54
CA LYS A 4 19.18 -11.72 -21.63
C LYS A 4 18.15 -10.66 -22.04
N MET A 5 16.92 -11.09 -22.36
CA MET A 5 15.81 -10.20 -22.69
C MET A 5 15.55 -9.24 -21.53
N LYS A 6 15.48 -7.95 -21.81
CA LYS A 6 15.19 -6.91 -20.82
C LYS A 6 13.69 -6.65 -20.71
N LEU A 7 13.13 -6.92 -19.53
CA LEU A 7 11.80 -6.45 -19.12
C LEU A 7 11.95 -5.21 -18.22
N SER A 8 11.32 -4.10 -18.60
CA SER A 8 11.31 -2.86 -17.81
C SER A 8 9.89 -2.52 -17.38
N TYR A 9 9.76 -1.88 -16.22
CA TYR A 9 8.50 -1.34 -15.71
C TYR A 9 8.72 0.14 -15.40
N PHE A 10 8.01 0.99 -16.13
CA PHE A 10 8.04 2.44 -15.98
C PHE A 10 6.88 2.85 -15.07
N ALA A 11 7.20 3.16 -13.81
CA ALA A 11 6.25 3.76 -12.90
C ALA A 11 5.76 5.10 -13.45
N THR A 12 4.44 5.29 -13.45
CA THR A 12 3.80 6.53 -13.91
C THR A 12 3.55 7.51 -12.78
N ASP A 13 3.58 7.03 -11.53
CA ASP A 13 3.26 7.81 -10.35
C ASP A 13 3.84 7.14 -9.08
N PRO A 14 3.80 7.80 -7.90
CA PRO A 14 4.29 7.20 -6.66
C PRO A 14 3.50 5.97 -6.17
N LEU A 15 2.29 5.73 -6.68
CA LEU A 15 1.44 4.58 -6.31
C LEU A 15 1.82 3.32 -7.09
N SER A 16 2.70 3.43 -8.10
CA SER A 16 3.25 2.30 -8.84
C SER A 16 3.93 1.29 -7.90
N GLY A 17 3.25 0.17 -7.66
CA GLY A 17 3.84 -0.98 -6.98
C GLY A 17 5.02 -1.55 -7.76
N VAL A 18 6.02 -2.07 -7.06
CA VAL A 18 7.15 -2.77 -7.71
C VAL A 18 6.72 -4.21 -7.99
N PRO A 19 6.80 -4.70 -9.26
CA PRO A 19 6.54 -6.10 -9.56
C PRO A 19 7.51 -7.02 -8.81
N GLN A 20 6.99 -8.05 -8.16
CA GLN A 20 7.77 -8.97 -7.33
C GLN A 20 7.80 -10.37 -7.95
N PRO A 21 8.91 -11.12 -7.89
CA PRO A 21 8.89 -12.53 -8.26
C PRO A 21 7.80 -13.28 -7.51
N ALA A 22 6.98 -14.04 -8.23
CA ALA A 22 5.88 -14.78 -7.61
C ALA A 22 6.42 -15.82 -6.62
N SER A 23 5.74 -15.96 -5.48
CA SER A 23 6.11 -16.98 -4.50
C SER A 23 5.96 -18.38 -5.10
N PRO A 24 6.86 -19.34 -4.82
CA PRO A 24 6.63 -20.74 -5.20
C PRO A 24 5.55 -21.44 -4.34
N THR A 25 5.14 -20.84 -3.21
CA THR A 25 4.21 -21.43 -2.23
C THR A 25 2.78 -20.91 -2.36
N ARG A 26 1.79 -21.71 -1.93
CA ARG A 26 0.36 -21.35 -1.88
C ARG A 26 -0.25 -21.81 -0.56
N PRO A 27 -1.08 -20.98 0.11
CA PRO A 27 -1.71 -21.36 1.38
C PRO A 27 -2.48 -22.69 1.32
N TRP A 28 -3.35 -22.88 0.32
CA TRP A 28 -4.10 -24.14 0.18
C TRP A 28 -3.20 -25.35 -0.09
N MET A 29 -2.03 -25.15 -0.73
CA MET A 29 -1.06 -26.23 -0.97
C MET A 29 -0.38 -26.63 0.34
N ASP A 30 -0.06 -25.66 1.20
CA ASP A 30 0.47 -25.88 2.56
C ASP A 30 -0.53 -26.65 3.43
N GLU A 31 -1.82 -26.37 3.27
CA GLU A 31 -2.93 -27.02 4.00
C GLU A 31 -3.21 -28.46 3.55
N THR A 32 -2.74 -28.87 2.36
CA THR A 32 -2.92 -30.26 1.92
C THR A 32 -2.20 -31.24 2.86
N ALA A 33 -2.72 -32.46 3.00
CA ALA A 33 -2.10 -33.47 3.86
C ALA A 33 -0.62 -33.71 3.47
N GLN A 34 0.30 -33.46 4.40
CA GLN A 34 1.75 -33.53 4.16
C GLN A 34 2.25 -32.61 3.02
N ALA A 35 1.53 -31.50 2.76
CA ALA A 35 1.78 -30.56 1.68
C ALA A 35 1.96 -31.27 0.31
N PHE A 36 1.15 -32.31 0.06
CA PHE A 36 1.32 -33.20 -1.11
C PHE A 36 1.22 -32.45 -2.45
N ALA A 37 0.53 -31.32 -2.50
CA ALA A 37 0.39 -30.53 -3.71
C ALA A 37 1.76 -30.10 -4.27
N TYR A 38 2.76 -29.83 -3.42
CA TYR A 38 4.13 -29.50 -3.85
C TYR A 38 4.91 -30.67 -4.45
N ARG A 39 4.35 -31.88 -4.45
CA ARG A 39 4.95 -33.03 -5.16
C ARG A 39 4.73 -32.90 -6.67
N CYS A 40 3.78 -32.08 -7.11
CA CYS A 40 3.56 -31.77 -8.51
C CYS A 40 4.56 -30.68 -8.96
N LEU A 41 5.73 -31.10 -9.44
CA LEU A 41 6.76 -30.18 -9.94
C LEU A 41 6.23 -29.18 -11.00
N PRO A 42 5.35 -29.56 -11.96
CA PRO A 42 4.75 -28.60 -12.88
C PRO A 42 3.99 -27.47 -12.19
N LEU A 43 3.24 -27.74 -11.12
CA LEU A 43 2.57 -26.69 -10.33
C LEU A 43 3.59 -25.78 -9.65
N ASN A 44 4.67 -26.34 -9.10
CA ASN A 44 5.71 -25.54 -8.44
C ASN A 44 6.44 -24.60 -9.41
N ILE A 45 6.75 -25.09 -10.62
CA ILE A 45 7.35 -24.26 -11.66
C ILE A 45 6.37 -23.16 -12.08
N ALA A 46 5.10 -23.51 -12.32
CA ALA A 46 4.07 -22.54 -12.68
C ALA A 46 3.87 -21.45 -11.60
N ASN A 47 3.92 -21.83 -10.31
CA ASN A 47 3.79 -20.87 -9.21
C ASN A 47 4.83 -19.75 -9.26
N ALA A 48 6.05 -20.07 -9.72
CA ALA A 48 7.19 -19.16 -9.77
C ALA A 48 7.50 -18.65 -11.20
N HIS A 49 6.64 -18.93 -12.18
CA HIS A 49 6.86 -18.62 -13.61
C HIS A 49 6.51 -17.18 -13.99
N GLY A 50 6.65 -16.23 -13.07
CA GLY A 50 6.32 -14.83 -13.37
C GLY A 50 6.51 -13.89 -12.20
N TRP A 51 6.10 -12.65 -12.43
CA TRP A 51 6.05 -11.61 -11.42
C TRP A 51 4.60 -11.29 -11.07
N GLU A 52 4.38 -10.90 -9.82
CA GLU A 52 3.10 -10.48 -9.27
C GLU A 52 3.10 -8.97 -9.00
N LEU A 53 1.94 -8.35 -9.20
CA LEU A 53 1.63 -7.04 -8.64
C LEU A 53 0.64 -7.22 -7.48
N LEU A 54 0.90 -6.46 -6.43
CA LEU A 54 0.19 -6.56 -5.15
C LEU A 54 -0.82 -5.44 -5.02
N SER A 55 -1.97 -5.74 -4.42
CA SER A 55 -3.01 -4.76 -4.15
C SER A 55 -2.46 -3.73 -3.17
N PRO A 56 -2.50 -2.42 -3.48
CA PRO A 56 -1.98 -1.40 -2.58
C PRO A 56 -2.88 -1.20 -1.35
N ALA A 57 -4.12 -1.68 -1.41
CA ALA A 57 -5.15 -1.46 -0.40
C ALA A 57 -6.03 -2.69 -0.20
N ALA A 58 -6.61 -2.79 1.00
CA ALA A 58 -7.67 -3.74 1.29
C ALA A 58 -9.02 -3.18 0.82
N PHE A 59 -9.87 -4.04 0.26
CA PHE A 59 -11.24 -3.68 -0.11
C PHE A 59 -12.13 -4.93 -0.21
N SER A 60 -13.43 -4.72 -0.17
CA SER A 60 -14.44 -5.72 -0.48
C SER A 60 -15.31 -5.26 -1.64
N ALA A 61 -15.69 -6.18 -2.53
CA ALA A 61 -16.55 -5.89 -3.65
C ALA A 61 -17.67 -6.93 -3.79
N CYS A 62 -18.85 -6.48 -4.20
CA CYS A 62 -20.01 -7.34 -4.42
C CYS A 62 -20.75 -6.90 -5.69
N TRP A 63 -20.89 -7.83 -6.63
CA TRP A 63 -21.67 -7.61 -7.84
C TRP A 63 -23.12 -8.04 -7.62
N ASN A 64 -24.10 -7.17 -7.89
CA ASN A 64 -25.52 -7.45 -7.65
C ASN A 64 -26.20 -8.32 -8.74
N GLY A 65 -25.51 -8.60 -9.86
CA GLY A 65 -26.05 -9.32 -11.03
C GLY A 65 -26.37 -8.43 -12.25
N GLY A 66 -26.29 -7.10 -12.10
CA GLY A 66 -26.57 -6.11 -13.14
C GLY A 66 -25.52 -6.04 -14.24
N ALA A 67 -25.90 -5.46 -15.38
CA ALA A 67 -25.04 -5.32 -16.55
C ALA A 67 -24.24 -4.01 -16.54
N GLU A 68 -24.72 -3.01 -15.81
CA GLU A 68 -24.15 -1.68 -15.71
C GLU A 68 -22.87 -1.64 -14.86
N PRO A 69 -21.95 -0.68 -15.09
CA PRO A 69 -20.79 -0.48 -14.23
C PRO A 69 -21.15 -0.29 -12.75
N GLY A 70 -22.24 0.43 -12.45
CA GLY A 70 -22.74 0.64 -11.07
C GLY A 70 -23.26 -0.62 -10.37
N ALA A 71 -23.28 -1.78 -11.02
CA ALA A 71 -23.74 -3.05 -10.46
C ALA A 71 -22.78 -3.64 -9.42
N ILE A 72 -21.57 -3.09 -9.27
CA ILE A 72 -20.56 -3.53 -8.31
C ILE A 72 -20.45 -2.50 -7.19
N ASP A 73 -20.81 -2.92 -5.97
CA ASP A 73 -20.56 -2.17 -4.74
C ASP A 73 -19.13 -2.48 -4.28
N ILE A 74 -18.28 -1.45 -4.19
CA ILE A 74 -16.89 -1.54 -3.74
C ILE A 74 -16.76 -0.74 -2.45
N ARG A 75 -16.24 -1.38 -1.40
CA ARG A 75 -16.06 -0.81 -0.07
C ARG A 75 -14.59 -0.89 0.32
N SER A 76 -13.99 0.25 0.61
CA SER A 76 -12.60 0.37 1.03
C SER A 76 -12.40 1.66 1.81
N ASP A 77 -11.50 1.63 2.78
CA ASP A 77 -11.03 2.82 3.50
C ASP A 77 -9.86 3.52 2.79
N ALA A 78 -9.39 2.97 1.66
CA ALA A 78 -8.24 3.51 0.92
C ALA A 78 -8.63 4.65 -0.02
N GLU A 79 -7.64 5.44 -0.44
CA GLU A 79 -7.82 6.50 -1.45
C GLU A 79 -8.44 5.93 -2.75
N PRO A 80 -9.39 6.63 -3.40
CA PRO A 80 -10.07 6.13 -4.60
C PRO A 80 -9.14 5.70 -5.74
N LEU A 81 -7.96 6.32 -5.85
CA LEU A 81 -6.95 5.97 -6.86
C LEU A 81 -6.28 4.61 -6.61
N LEU A 82 -6.32 4.10 -5.38
CA LEU A 82 -5.77 2.79 -4.99
C LEU A 82 -6.81 1.67 -5.07
N GLN A 83 -8.08 2.03 -5.24
CA GLN A 83 -9.17 1.08 -5.31
C GLN A 83 -9.35 0.55 -6.73
N PRO A 84 -9.82 -0.71 -6.88
CA PRO A 84 -10.32 -1.14 -8.17
C PRO A 84 -11.58 -0.35 -8.54
N THR A 85 -11.92 -0.39 -9.81
CA THR A 85 -13.09 0.29 -10.37
C THR A 85 -13.95 -0.69 -11.16
N SER A 86 -15.20 -0.34 -11.40
CA SER A 86 -16.07 -1.04 -12.34
C SER A 86 -16.19 -0.18 -13.59
N LEU A 87 -15.47 -0.54 -14.66
CA LEU A 87 -15.44 0.24 -15.90
C LEU A 87 -16.33 -0.35 -16.99
N PHE A 88 -16.34 -1.68 -17.11
CA PHE A 88 -16.94 -2.38 -18.24
C PHE A 88 -18.37 -2.88 -17.98
N GLY A 89 -18.83 -2.83 -16.72
CA GLY A 89 -20.08 -3.46 -16.33
C GLY A 89 -20.01 -4.98 -16.29
N HIS A 90 -21.16 -5.63 -16.30
CA HIS A 90 -21.34 -7.08 -16.27
C HIS A 90 -20.52 -7.79 -15.16
N GLY A 91 -20.32 -7.16 -14.00
CA GLY A 91 -19.54 -7.77 -12.92
C GLY A 91 -18.04 -7.90 -13.24
N VAL A 92 -17.46 -7.01 -14.03
CA VAL A 92 -16.01 -6.92 -14.24
C VAL A 92 -15.39 -5.90 -13.29
N LEU A 93 -14.63 -6.39 -12.31
CA LEU A 93 -13.81 -5.60 -11.40
C LEU A 93 -12.44 -5.33 -12.05
N THR A 94 -12.04 -4.06 -12.07
CA THR A 94 -10.90 -3.58 -12.86
C THR A 94 -9.84 -2.96 -11.96
N PHE A 95 -8.62 -3.49 -11.98
CA PHE A 95 -7.47 -2.96 -11.26
C PHE A 95 -6.55 -2.17 -12.19
N HIS A 96 -6.05 -1.05 -11.70
CA HIS A 96 -5.07 -0.22 -12.38
C HIS A 96 -3.67 -0.63 -11.95
N LEU A 97 -2.76 -0.78 -12.92
CA LEU A 97 -1.38 -1.21 -12.62
C LEU A 97 -0.47 -0.04 -12.23
N HIS A 98 -0.87 1.19 -12.54
CA HIS A 98 -0.09 2.41 -12.30
C HIS A 98 1.31 2.34 -12.92
N GLY A 99 1.43 1.86 -14.16
CA GLY A 99 2.71 1.84 -14.85
C GLY A 99 2.65 1.24 -16.24
N ILE A 100 3.78 1.34 -16.95
CA ILE A 100 3.93 0.88 -18.32
C ILE A 100 5.03 -0.18 -18.36
N PHE A 101 4.67 -1.40 -18.77
CA PHE A 101 5.65 -2.44 -19.06
C PHE A 101 6.29 -2.22 -20.43
N ARG A 102 7.57 -2.58 -20.55
CA ARG A 102 8.32 -2.56 -21.80
C ARG A 102 9.15 -3.83 -21.95
N THR A 103 8.82 -4.62 -22.95
CA THR A 103 9.62 -5.77 -23.40
C THR A 103 10.53 -5.36 -24.56
N GLU A 104 11.45 -6.25 -24.95
CA GLU A 104 12.20 -6.11 -26.20
C GLU A 104 11.31 -6.36 -27.43
N PRO A 105 11.65 -5.80 -28.61
CA PRO A 105 10.91 -6.02 -29.85
C PRO A 105 10.61 -7.50 -30.11
N GLY A 106 9.37 -7.81 -30.47
CA GLY A 106 8.92 -9.18 -30.75
C GLY A 106 8.51 -9.98 -29.51
N TRP A 107 8.43 -9.36 -28.33
CA TRP A 107 7.94 -9.98 -27.10
C TRP A 107 6.65 -9.32 -26.61
N ASN A 108 5.71 -10.13 -26.13
CA ASN A 108 4.49 -9.71 -25.48
C ASN A 108 4.55 -10.04 -23.99
N LEU A 109 3.63 -9.50 -23.19
CA LEU A 109 3.35 -10.00 -21.85
C LEU A 109 2.07 -10.84 -21.86
N PHE A 110 2.14 -12.06 -21.33
CA PHE A 110 0.97 -12.78 -20.88
C PHE A 110 0.64 -12.30 -19.46
N VAL A 111 -0.60 -11.88 -19.25
CA VAL A 111 -1.08 -11.33 -17.97
C VAL A 111 -2.33 -12.09 -17.55
N THR A 112 -2.40 -12.44 -16.27
CA THR A 112 -3.51 -13.18 -15.68
C THR A 112 -3.59 -12.91 -14.17
N GLY A 113 -4.52 -13.54 -13.46
CA GLY A 113 -4.52 -13.55 -12.00
C GLY A 113 -3.45 -14.50 -11.43
N PRO A 114 -3.19 -14.45 -10.12
CA PRO A 114 -2.17 -15.31 -9.50
C PRO A 114 -2.41 -16.80 -9.76
N VAL A 115 -1.43 -17.46 -10.37
CA VAL A 115 -1.51 -18.86 -10.79
C VAL A 115 -1.64 -19.77 -9.57
N ASN A 116 -2.52 -20.78 -9.65
CA ASN A 116 -2.81 -21.72 -8.55
C ASN A 116 -3.24 -21.04 -7.23
N ARG A 117 -3.86 -19.86 -7.29
CA ARG A 117 -4.45 -19.18 -6.14
C ARG A 117 -5.94 -18.89 -6.41
N PRO A 118 -6.80 -19.93 -6.37
CA PRO A 118 -8.22 -19.75 -6.62
C PRO A 118 -8.85 -18.82 -5.58
N LYS A 119 -9.84 -18.03 -6.00
CA LYS A 119 -10.61 -17.12 -5.15
C LYS A 119 -12.09 -17.38 -5.39
N ASP A 120 -12.86 -17.61 -4.32
CA ASP A 120 -14.30 -17.88 -4.46
C ASP A 120 -15.04 -16.65 -5.00
N GLY A 121 -16.06 -16.88 -5.82
CA GLY A 121 -16.95 -15.85 -6.35
C GLY A 121 -16.37 -14.92 -7.43
N ILE A 122 -15.08 -15.02 -7.76
CA ILE A 122 -14.45 -14.17 -8.78
C ILE A 122 -13.32 -14.90 -9.51
N ALA A 123 -13.16 -14.66 -10.80
CA ALA A 123 -12.11 -15.25 -11.62
C ALA A 123 -11.36 -14.18 -12.41
N ALA A 124 -10.03 -14.24 -12.38
CA ALA A 124 -9.19 -13.37 -13.19
C ALA A 124 -9.35 -13.65 -14.68
N LEU A 125 -9.38 -12.59 -15.50
CA LEU A 125 -9.34 -12.68 -16.95
C LEU A 125 -7.89 -12.58 -17.43
N SER A 126 -7.52 -13.39 -18.42
CA SER A 126 -6.18 -13.38 -18.99
C SER A 126 -6.12 -12.59 -20.29
N GLY A 127 -4.96 -12.00 -20.58
CA GLY A 127 -4.71 -11.26 -21.80
C GLY A 127 -3.26 -11.36 -22.26
N VAL A 128 -3.03 -11.13 -23.55
CA VAL A 128 -1.70 -10.98 -24.14
C VAL A 128 -1.56 -9.55 -24.63
N ILE A 129 -0.53 -8.85 -24.17
CA ILE A 129 -0.34 -7.41 -24.40
C ILE A 129 0.98 -7.18 -25.12
N GLU A 130 0.92 -6.44 -26.23
CA GLU A 130 2.11 -6.00 -26.97
C GLU A 130 2.76 -4.82 -26.24
N THR A 131 3.77 -5.11 -25.43
CA THR A 131 4.41 -4.10 -24.57
C THR A 131 5.72 -3.57 -25.12
N ASP A 132 6.21 -4.07 -26.26
CA ASP A 132 7.44 -3.59 -26.89
C ASP A 132 7.24 -2.24 -27.61
N TRP A 133 6.02 -1.95 -28.09
CA TRP A 133 5.69 -0.66 -28.71
C TRP A 133 4.60 0.14 -27.97
N ALA A 134 3.59 -0.48 -27.36
CA ALA A 134 2.42 0.24 -26.85
C ALA A 134 2.77 1.28 -25.78
N PRO A 135 2.38 2.57 -25.95
CA PRO A 135 2.67 3.62 -24.98
C PRO A 135 1.64 3.70 -23.83
N TYR A 136 0.67 2.78 -23.80
CA TYR A 136 -0.45 2.81 -22.88
C TYR A 136 -0.27 1.81 -21.73
N THR A 137 -0.84 2.12 -20.57
CA THR A 137 -1.04 1.12 -19.53
C THR A 137 -2.19 0.17 -19.92
N PHE A 138 -2.32 -0.93 -19.21
CA PHE A 138 -3.45 -1.86 -19.31
C PHE A 138 -4.01 -2.12 -17.92
N THR A 139 -5.21 -2.67 -17.85
CA THR A 139 -5.87 -3.00 -16.58
C THR A 139 -5.87 -4.51 -16.35
N MET A 140 -5.79 -4.94 -15.09
CA MET A 140 -6.06 -6.32 -14.72
C MET A 140 -7.55 -6.48 -14.40
N ASN A 141 -8.23 -7.39 -15.08
CA ASN A 141 -9.68 -7.54 -14.98
C ASN A 141 -10.06 -8.85 -14.30
N TRP A 142 -11.01 -8.79 -13.39
CA TRP A 142 -11.55 -9.94 -12.66
C TRP A 142 -13.07 -9.99 -12.84
N LYS A 143 -13.59 -11.13 -13.26
CA LYS A 143 -15.00 -11.37 -13.53
C LYS A 143 -15.65 -12.04 -12.33
N PHE A 144 -16.67 -11.42 -11.75
CA PHE A 144 -17.52 -12.09 -10.76
C PHE A 144 -18.20 -13.31 -11.38
N THR A 145 -18.10 -14.44 -10.70
CA THR A 145 -18.74 -15.71 -11.09
C THR A 145 -20.03 -15.96 -10.30
N ARG A 146 -20.25 -15.20 -9.23
CA ARG A 146 -21.44 -15.27 -8.38
C ARG A 146 -21.94 -13.86 -8.06
N ALA A 147 -23.22 -13.61 -8.28
CA ALA A 147 -23.88 -12.37 -7.85
C ALA A 147 -24.21 -12.42 -6.36
N ARG A 148 -24.30 -11.24 -5.72
CA ARG A 148 -24.60 -11.00 -4.31
C ARG A 148 -23.67 -11.74 -3.34
N HIS A 149 -22.43 -11.95 -3.77
CA HIS A 149 -21.40 -12.58 -2.98
C HIS A 149 -20.25 -11.59 -2.78
N TRP A 150 -19.90 -11.34 -1.52
CA TRP A 150 -18.80 -10.45 -1.16
C TRP A 150 -17.47 -11.15 -1.37
N VAL A 151 -16.57 -10.49 -2.10
CA VAL A 151 -15.19 -10.92 -2.27
C VAL A 151 -14.28 -9.83 -1.71
N SER A 152 -13.30 -10.21 -0.90
CA SER A 152 -12.33 -9.27 -0.31
C SER A 152 -10.93 -9.49 -0.84
N PHE A 153 -10.18 -8.41 -1.05
CA PHE A 153 -8.74 -8.44 -1.31
C PHE A 153 -8.02 -7.72 -0.17
N GLU A 154 -6.95 -8.31 0.34
CA GLU A 154 -6.12 -7.68 1.37
C GLU A 154 -5.06 -6.74 0.77
N ALA A 155 -4.61 -5.76 1.55
CA ALA A 155 -3.44 -4.98 1.18
C ALA A 155 -2.21 -5.91 1.10
N GLY A 156 -1.44 -5.81 0.01
CA GLY A 156 -0.35 -6.72 -0.29
C GLY A 156 -0.79 -8.04 -0.95
N GLU A 157 -2.08 -8.29 -1.14
CA GLU A 157 -2.56 -9.49 -1.84
C GLU A 157 -2.25 -9.41 -3.35
N PRO A 158 -1.65 -10.44 -3.97
CA PRO A 158 -1.45 -10.46 -5.42
C PRO A 158 -2.79 -10.39 -6.18
N PHE A 159 -2.94 -9.42 -7.08
CA PHE A 159 -4.12 -9.31 -7.96
C PHE A 159 -3.80 -9.58 -9.44
N CYS A 160 -2.52 -9.54 -9.80
CA CYS A 160 -2.03 -9.68 -11.17
C CYS A 160 -0.75 -10.52 -11.19
N PHE A 161 -0.60 -11.36 -12.19
CA PHE A 161 0.54 -12.22 -12.48
C PHE A 161 0.91 -12.09 -13.95
N LEU A 162 2.20 -11.97 -14.25
CA LEU A 162 2.66 -11.74 -15.62
C LEU A 162 4.00 -12.39 -15.93
N PHE A 163 4.18 -12.74 -17.20
CA PHE A 163 5.46 -13.21 -17.74
C PHE A 163 5.57 -12.95 -19.25
N PRO A 164 6.79 -12.78 -19.79
CA PRO A 164 6.97 -12.59 -21.22
C PRO A 164 6.65 -13.84 -22.05
N VAL A 165 6.05 -13.62 -23.21
CA VAL A 165 5.85 -14.64 -24.25
C VAL A 165 6.32 -14.08 -25.58
N GLN A 166 6.99 -14.91 -26.38
CA GLN A 166 7.52 -14.46 -27.67
C GLN A 166 6.39 -14.39 -28.72
N ARG A 167 6.28 -13.24 -29.40
CA ARG A 167 5.30 -13.03 -30.47
C ARG A 167 5.67 -13.85 -31.69
N GLY A 168 4.66 -14.37 -32.40
CA GLY A 168 4.84 -15.11 -33.64
C GLY A 168 5.26 -16.58 -33.47
N VAL A 169 5.58 -17.05 -32.25
CA VAL A 169 5.89 -18.48 -32.03
C VAL A 169 4.71 -19.36 -32.42
N LEU A 170 3.49 -18.95 -32.08
CA LEU A 170 2.27 -19.72 -32.38
C LEU A 170 1.99 -19.80 -33.89
N ASP A 171 2.29 -18.75 -34.66
CA ASP A 171 2.06 -18.71 -36.11
C ASP A 171 2.95 -19.72 -36.85
N GLY A 172 4.12 -20.05 -36.28
CA GLY A 172 5.06 -21.03 -36.82
C GLY A 172 4.82 -22.47 -36.37
N VAL A 173 3.79 -22.74 -35.55
CA VAL A 173 3.53 -24.10 -35.04
C VAL A 173 2.88 -24.96 -36.12
N ALA A 174 3.61 -25.96 -36.61
CA ALA A 174 3.04 -27.07 -37.39
C ALA A 174 2.51 -28.15 -36.43
N ALA A 175 1.24 -28.05 -36.04
CA ALA A 175 0.61 -29.02 -35.15
C ALA A 175 0.17 -30.28 -35.92
N GLU A 176 0.54 -31.46 -35.43
CA GLU A 176 0.11 -32.75 -35.96
C GLU A 176 -0.42 -33.66 -34.85
N VAL A 177 -1.31 -34.59 -35.22
CA VAL A 177 -1.75 -35.69 -34.36
C VAL A 177 -1.23 -36.98 -34.99
N ARG A 178 -0.51 -37.78 -34.20
CA ARG A 178 0.08 -39.06 -34.64
C ARG A 178 -0.36 -40.19 -33.74
N ASP A 179 -0.35 -41.42 -34.26
CA ASP A 179 -0.56 -42.60 -33.42
C ASP A 179 0.71 -42.83 -32.59
N ILE A 180 0.56 -43.18 -31.32
CA ILE A 180 1.71 -43.54 -30.48
C ILE A 180 2.45 -44.76 -31.05
N ALA A 181 1.78 -45.60 -31.85
CA ALA A 181 2.40 -46.69 -32.60
C ALA A 181 3.45 -46.23 -33.61
N ASP A 182 3.39 -44.97 -34.09
CA ASP A 182 4.36 -44.39 -35.02
C ASP A 182 5.70 -44.05 -34.33
N ASP A 183 5.75 -44.07 -32.99
CA ASP A 183 6.98 -43.97 -32.19
C ASP A 183 7.06 -45.16 -31.21
N PRO A 184 7.62 -46.30 -31.65
CA PRO A 184 7.71 -47.51 -30.83
C PRO A 184 8.49 -47.32 -29.53
N SER A 185 9.46 -46.40 -29.50
CA SER A 185 10.25 -46.10 -28.31
C SER A 185 9.40 -45.38 -27.27
N LEU A 186 8.69 -44.32 -27.68
CA LEU A 186 7.78 -43.58 -26.81
C LEU A 186 6.65 -44.48 -26.30
N LYS A 187 6.10 -45.34 -27.16
CA LYS A 187 5.08 -46.32 -26.78
C LYS A 187 5.57 -47.27 -25.68
N ALA A 188 6.77 -47.84 -25.85
CA ALA A 188 7.34 -48.76 -24.86
C ALA A 188 7.58 -48.07 -23.50
N ASP A 189 8.02 -46.81 -23.51
CA ASP A 189 8.18 -45.99 -22.31
C ASP A 189 6.85 -45.72 -21.62
N TYR A 190 5.84 -45.31 -22.38
CA TYR A 190 4.50 -45.06 -21.88
C TYR A 190 3.88 -46.32 -21.25
N GLU A 191 3.98 -47.46 -21.91
CA GLU A 191 3.46 -48.73 -21.38
C GLU A 191 4.18 -49.16 -20.10
N ARG A 192 5.50 -48.96 -20.04
CA ARG A 192 6.28 -49.23 -18.81
C ARG A 192 5.83 -48.31 -17.68
N TRP A 193 5.71 -47.02 -17.96
CA TRP A 193 5.22 -46.03 -17.00
C TRP A 193 3.83 -46.37 -16.49
N SER A 194 2.91 -46.77 -17.38
CA SER A 194 1.55 -47.16 -17.02
C SER A 194 1.54 -48.36 -16.08
N ARG A 195 2.31 -49.43 -16.38
CA ARG A 195 2.45 -50.60 -15.51
C ARG A 195 3.05 -50.25 -14.14
N GLU A 196 4.11 -49.44 -14.13
CA GLU A 196 4.74 -48.97 -12.88
C GLU A 196 3.76 -48.15 -12.04
N ARG A 197 2.96 -47.28 -12.66
CA ARG A 197 2.01 -46.40 -11.94
C ARG A 197 0.84 -47.16 -11.33
N THR A 198 0.25 -48.12 -12.06
CA THR A 198 -0.78 -49.02 -11.50
C THR A 198 -0.21 -49.79 -10.31
N SER A 199 0.93 -50.45 -10.51
CA SER A 199 1.51 -51.32 -9.49
C SER A 199 2.08 -50.55 -8.27
N PHE A 200 2.48 -49.28 -8.44
CA PHE A 200 2.88 -48.40 -7.34
C PHE A 200 1.70 -47.98 -6.46
N GLY A 201 0.54 -47.71 -7.05
CA GLY A 201 -0.70 -47.45 -6.30
C GLY A 201 -1.08 -48.64 -5.41
N ASP A 202 -0.94 -49.86 -5.94
CA ASP A 202 -1.20 -51.09 -5.19
C ASP A 202 -0.18 -51.30 -4.06
N ARG A 203 1.12 -51.07 -4.32
CA ARG A 203 2.22 -51.25 -3.34
C ARG A 203 2.29 -50.17 -2.25
N LEU A 204 1.74 -48.98 -2.47
CA LEU A 204 1.63 -47.91 -1.47
C LEU A 204 0.77 -48.32 -0.26
N ASN A 205 -0.22 -49.19 -0.48
CA ASN A 205 -1.13 -49.68 0.55
C ASN A 205 -0.54 -50.86 1.35
N VAL A 206 0.64 -51.36 0.99
CA VAL A 206 1.32 -52.47 1.69
C VAL A 206 2.23 -51.92 2.78
N THR A 207 1.92 -52.23 4.04
CA THR A 207 2.70 -51.80 5.21
C THR A 207 4.13 -52.34 5.15
N GLY A 208 5.11 -51.44 5.21
CA GLY A 208 6.55 -51.77 5.21
C GLY A 208 7.22 -51.80 3.84
N SER A 209 6.50 -51.54 2.74
CA SER A 209 7.10 -51.49 1.40
C SER A 209 8.09 -50.31 1.25
N PRO A 210 9.15 -50.46 0.42
CA PRO A 210 10.01 -49.34 0.04
C PRO A 210 9.22 -48.15 -0.53
N GLU A 211 8.14 -48.41 -1.26
CA GLU A 211 7.24 -47.41 -1.84
C GLU A 211 6.44 -46.63 -0.78
N GLN A 212 6.02 -47.29 0.31
CA GLN A 212 5.41 -46.61 1.46
C GLN A 212 6.41 -45.65 2.13
N LYS A 213 7.71 -46.00 2.15
CA LYS A 213 8.79 -45.12 2.64
C LYS A 213 9.11 -43.98 1.67
N GLU A 214 9.05 -44.21 0.35
CA GLU A 214 9.27 -43.18 -0.67
C GLU A 214 8.13 -42.17 -0.78
N ARG A 215 6.91 -42.55 -0.33
CA ARG A 215 5.67 -41.75 -0.23
C ARG A 215 5.07 -41.26 -1.56
N TRP A 216 5.86 -41.14 -2.63
CA TRP A 216 5.42 -40.79 -3.99
C TRP A 216 6.52 -41.01 -5.05
N GLN A 217 6.13 -41.15 -6.33
CA GLN A 217 7.05 -41.37 -7.46
C GLN A 217 7.81 -40.09 -7.84
N LYS A 218 9.14 -40.07 -7.66
CA LYS A 218 10.00 -38.89 -7.88
C LYS A 218 10.68 -38.83 -9.26
N ARG A 219 10.37 -39.73 -10.19
CA ARG A 219 11.08 -39.90 -11.47
C ARG A 219 11.13 -38.60 -12.29
N TYR A 220 9.97 -37.97 -12.55
CA TYR A 220 9.89 -36.66 -13.21
C TYR A 220 10.62 -35.58 -12.40
N TYR A 221 10.49 -35.57 -11.07
CA TYR A 221 11.18 -34.62 -10.20
C TYR A 221 12.72 -34.74 -10.32
N ARG A 222 13.24 -35.96 -10.48
CA ARG A 222 14.66 -36.24 -10.69
C ARG A 222 15.12 -36.03 -12.15
N GLY A 223 14.21 -35.71 -13.07
CA GLY A 223 14.53 -35.54 -14.49
C GLY A 223 14.98 -36.84 -15.14
N MET A 224 14.38 -37.98 -14.75
CA MET A 224 14.75 -39.30 -15.26
C MET A 224 13.69 -39.83 -16.24
N ASN A 225 14.12 -40.54 -17.27
CA ASN A 225 13.24 -41.28 -18.18
C ASN A 225 12.91 -42.68 -17.62
N MET A 226 12.20 -43.51 -18.39
CA MET A 226 11.76 -44.85 -17.97
C MET A 226 12.87 -45.93 -18.00
N GLN A 227 14.09 -45.57 -18.38
CA GLN A 227 15.31 -46.38 -18.28
C GLN A 227 16.28 -45.86 -17.21
N ASP A 228 15.81 -44.99 -16.30
CA ASP A 228 16.64 -44.36 -15.26
C ASP A 228 17.80 -43.51 -15.80
N ARG A 229 17.70 -43.07 -17.06
CA ARG A 229 18.66 -42.13 -17.67
C ARG A 229 18.18 -40.69 -17.48
N PRO A 230 19.09 -39.71 -17.31
CA PRO A 230 18.73 -38.30 -17.33
C PRO A 230 17.99 -37.94 -18.63
N GLY A 231 16.93 -37.15 -18.50
CA GLY A 231 16.21 -36.55 -19.62
C GLY A 231 16.96 -35.35 -20.19
N ALA A 232 16.23 -34.26 -20.47
CA ALA A 232 16.83 -33.04 -20.97
C ALA A 232 17.91 -32.51 -19.99
N PRO A 233 19.08 -32.07 -20.49
CA PRO A 233 20.20 -31.63 -19.64
C PRO A 233 19.89 -30.36 -18.83
N ASP A 234 18.85 -29.62 -19.22
CA ASP A 234 18.36 -28.40 -18.60
C ASP A 234 17.04 -28.59 -17.83
N HIS A 235 16.71 -29.84 -17.42
CA HIS A 235 15.53 -30.15 -16.60
C HIS A 235 15.45 -29.26 -15.35
N GLN A 236 14.35 -28.52 -15.22
CA GLN A 236 14.19 -27.52 -14.18
C GLN A 236 13.37 -28.06 -13.01
N ILE A 237 13.97 -28.08 -11.82
CA ILE A 237 13.28 -28.43 -10.57
C ILE A 237 12.92 -27.21 -9.73
N LYS A 238 13.47 -26.04 -10.08
CA LYS A 238 13.24 -24.77 -9.42
C LYS A 238 13.49 -23.63 -10.38
N LEU A 239 12.62 -22.63 -10.35
CA LEU A 239 12.79 -21.36 -11.05
C LEU A 239 13.00 -20.26 -10.00
N ARG A 240 13.99 -19.38 -10.22
CA ARG A 240 14.21 -18.17 -9.42
C ARG A 240 14.33 -17.01 -10.38
N LEU A 241 13.31 -16.16 -10.39
CA LEU A 241 13.30 -14.96 -11.23
C LEU A 241 14.05 -13.82 -10.54
N PRO A 242 14.68 -12.92 -11.31
CA PRO A 242 15.30 -11.73 -10.75
C PRO A 242 14.24 -10.77 -10.19
N GLU A 243 14.60 -10.07 -9.11
CA GLU A 243 13.81 -8.94 -8.62
C GLU A 243 13.90 -7.76 -9.60
N PHE A 244 12.83 -6.95 -9.65
CA PHE A 244 12.90 -5.67 -10.33
C PHE A 244 13.79 -4.73 -9.52
N ALA A 245 14.96 -4.38 -10.07
CA ALA A 245 15.80 -3.35 -9.48
C ALA A 245 15.09 -2.00 -9.59
N ASP A 246 14.60 -1.47 -8.47
CA ASP A 246 13.93 -0.18 -8.45
C ASP A 246 14.94 0.96 -8.68
N ARG A 247 14.92 1.50 -9.90
CA ARG A 247 15.80 2.58 -10.36
C ARG A 247 15.11 3.95 -10.41
N ARG A 248 13.89 4.08 -9.86
CA ARG A 248 13.17 5.36 -9.81
C ARG A 248 13.97 6.41 -9.03
N SER A 249 13.66 7.69 -9.19
CA SER A 249 14.22 8.71 -8.29
C SER A 249 13.67 8.50 -6.87
N PRO A 250 14.35 8.93 -5.80
CA PRO A 250 13.83 8.83 -4.44
C PRO A 250 12.41 9.42 -4.28
N ALA A 251 12.10 10.51 -4.98
CA ALA A 251 10.77 11.13 -5.02
C ALA A 251 9.68 10.26 -5.68
N MET A 252 10.06 9.28 -6.52
CA MET A 252 9.15 8.36 -7.21
C MET A 252 9.22 6.93 -6.66
N ARG A 253 10.12 6.67 -5.69
CA ARG A 253 10.19 5.43 -4.89
C ARG A 253 9.35 5.49 -3.62
N SER A 254 8.71 6.61 -3.31
CA SER A 254 7.80 6.71 -2.17
C SER A 254 6.54 5.90 -2.46
N THR A 255 6.64 4.58 -2.29
CA THR A 255 5.47 3.72 -2.08
C THR A 255 4.75 4.29 -0.86
N PRO A 256 3.42 4.51 -0.92
CA PRO A 256 2.65 4.78 0.27
C PRO A 256 2.91 3.62 1.23
N GLY A 257 3.62 3.91 2.33
CA GLY A 257 4.10 2.89 3.25
C GLY A 257 2.94 2.06 3.78
N ALA A 258 3.16 0.74 3.91
CA ALA A 258 2.31 -0.11 4.72
C ALA A 258 2.25 0.46 6.16
N GLY A 259 1.07 0.98 6.53
CA GLY A 259 0.76 1.73 7.76
C GLY A 259 -0.24 2.84 7.43
N PRO A 260 -1.32 3.05 8.20
CA PRO A 260 -2.62 3.47 7.68
C PRO A 260 -2.54 4.80 6.91
N LEU A 261 -2.62 4.73 5.58
CA LEU A 261 -2.91 5.87 4.73
C LEU A 261 -4.43 6.00 4.63
N GLY A 262 -5.01 6.45 5.75
CA GLY A 262 -6.28 7.14 5.69
C GLY A 262 -6.09 8.53 5.09
N LEU A 263 -7.22 9.18 4.82
CA LEU A 263 -7.28 10.61 4.56
C LEU A 263 -6.36 11.39 5.52
N PRO A 264 -5.84 12.57 5.12
CA PRO A 264 -5.13 13.45 6.04
C PRO A 264 -5.90 13.56 7.36
N PRO A 265 -5.23 13.61 8.53
CA PRO A 265 -5.90 13.54 9.82
C PRO A 265 -7.12 14.46 9.88
N PHE A 266 -8.20 13.98 10.51
CA PHE A 266 -9.52 14.61 10.65
C PHE A 266 -10.43 14.62 9.42
N PHE A 267 -9.90 14.50 8.20
CA PHE A 267 -10.71 14.56 6.99
C PHE A 267 -11.46 13.25 6.77
N ARG A 268 -12.71 13.34 6.32
CA ARG A 268 -13.60 12.21 6.07
C ARG A 268 -14.09 12.12 4.62
N LYS A 269 -14.34 13.26 3.97
CA LYS A 269 -14.75 13.29 2.55
C LYS A 269 -14.19 14.51 1.82
N ILE A 270 -13.01 14.38 1.24
CA ILE A 270 -12.35 15.45 0.50
C ILE A 270 -12.94 15.57 -0.91
N ALA A 271 -13.39 16.76 -1.28
CA ALA A 271 -13.83 17.10 -2.64
C ALA A 271 -13.21 18.42 -3.14
N PRO A 272 -12.99 18.59 -4.45
CA PRO A 272 -12.64 19.89 -5.03
C PRO A 272 -13.71 20.94 -4.70
N LEU A 273 -13.30 22.12 -4.27
CA LEU A 273 -14.22 23.23 -4.08
C LEU A 273 -14.73 23.72 -5.44
N SER A 274 -15.94 23.28 -5.80
CA SER A 274 -16.63 23.65 -7.04
C SER A 274 -17.54 24.87 -6.85
N ARG A 275 -17.43 25.84 -7.77
CA ARG A 275 -18.38 26.97 -7.89
C ARG A 275 -19.81 26.53 -8.19
N LEU A 276 -20.00 25.35 -8.82
CA LEU A 276 -21.32 24.83 -9.15
C LEU A 276 -21.94 24.07 -7.97
N ALA A 277 -21.17 23.17 -7.34
CA ALA A 277 -21.69 22.33 -6.26
C ALA A 277 -21.77 23.07 -4.91
N HIS A 278 -20.90 24.07 -4.71
CA HIS A 278 -20.70 24.73 -3.42
C HIS A 278 -20.99 26.24 -3.45
N ALA A 279 -21.75 26.71 -4.45
CA ALA A 279 -22.07 28.13 -4.63
C ALA A 279 -22.61 28.78 -3.35
N GLU A 280 -23.49 28.06 -2.64
CA GLU A 280 -24.16 28.54 -1.44
C GLU A 280 -23.35 28.32 -0.16
N LEU A 281 -22.26 27.54 -0.18
CA LEU A 281 -21.50 27.24 1.03
C LEU A 281 -20.80 28.49 1.56
N GLY A 282 -20.92 28.68 2.87
CA GLY A 282 -20.10 29.60 3.64
C GLY A 282 -19.38 28.89 4.78
N LEU A 283 -18.41 29.59 5.38
CA LEU A 283 -17.72 29.17 6.58
C LEU A 283 -18.37 29.83 7.80
N GLN A 284 -18.74 29.04 8.79
CA GLN A 284 -19.11 29.53 10.12
C GLN A 284 -17.97 29.25 11.11
N GLU A 285 -17.98 29.95 12.25
CA GLU A 285 -17.08 29.60 13.35
C GLU A 285 -17.36 28.17 13.81
N GLY A 286 -16.30 27.44 14.14
CA GLY A 286 -16.43 26.13 14.75
C GLY A 286 -15.27 25.82 15.67
N ASP A 287 -15.40 24.68 16.33
CA ASP A 287 -14.45 24.17 17.32
C ASP A 287 -13.46 23.17 16.69
N TYR A 288 -12.58 22.61 17.52
CA TYR A 288 -11.60 21.57 17.18
C TYR A 288 -12.07 20.16 17.56
N GLY A 289 -13.37 19.95 17.80
CA GLY A 289 -13.94 18.63 18.12
C GLY A 289 -13.66 17.59 17.04
N PHE A 290 -13.52 18.01 15.78
CA PHE A 290 -13.05 17.16 14.67
C PHE A 290 -11.68 16.51 14.95
N ALA A 291 -10.87 17.11 15.82
CA ALA A 291 -9.54 16.67 16.18
C ALA A 291 -9.45 15.82 17.44
N ALA A 292 -10.57 15.59 18.13
CA ALA A 292 -10.62 14.92 19.42
C ALA A 292 -10.10 13.47 19.40
N SER A 293 -10.16 12.79 18.25
CA SER A 293 -9.75 11.39 18.12
C SER A 293 -8.42 11.18 17.41
N THR A 294 -7.56 12.20 17.33
CA THR A 294 -6.30 12.13 16.56
C THR A 294 -5.08 12.37 17.44
N PRO A 295 -4.28 11.33 17.73
CA PRO A 295 -3.15 11.44 18.63
C PRO A 295 -1.90 12.05 18.01
N LEU A 296 -1.80 12.08 16.68
CA LEU A 296 -0.60 12.49 15.95
C LEU A 296 -0.96 13.46 14.84
N VAL A 297 -0.32 14.63 14.83
CA VAL A 297 -0.58 15.67 13.83
C VAL A 297 0.73 16.14 13.21
N PRO A 298 0.83 16.21 11.87
CA PRO A 298 2.05 16.63 11.21
C PRO A 298 2.36 18.12 11.41
N LEU A 299 3.65 18.43 11.47
CA LEU A 299 4.19 19.78 11.63
C LEU A 299 5.11 20.16 10.47
N GLY A 300 5.04 21.41 10.04
CA GLY A 300 6.10 22.04 9.25
C GLY A 300 7.32 22.39 10.12
N ILE A 301 8.50 22.56 9.50
CA ILE A 301 9.76 22.85 10.22
C ILE A 301 9.63 24.07 11.14
N SER A 302 9.02 25.16 10.65
CA SER A 302 8.83 26.39 11.43
C SER A 302 7.88 26.24 12.61
N GLU A 303 7.10 25.15 12.67
CA GLU A 303 6.21 24.85 13.79
C GLU A 303 6.92 24.11 14.93
N LEU A 304 8.11 23.53 14.71
CA LEU A 304 8.80 22.72 15.72
C LEU A 304 9.11 23.53 16.99
N ALA A 305 9.67 24.73 16.85
CA ALA A 305 10.01 25.57 18.00
C ALA A 305 8.78 25.96 18.87
N PRO A 306 7.69 26.51 18.32
CA PRO A 306 6.51 26.81 19.13
C PRO A 306 5.80 25.54 19.62
N ALA A 307 5.72 24.46 18.84
CA ALA A 307 5.10 23.21 19.27
C ALA A 307 5.87 22.51 20.40
N ALA A 308 7.21 22.55 20.38
CA ALA A 308 8.10 21.94 21.38
C ALA A 308 7.98 22.57 22.78
N ARG A 309 7.23 23.66 22.93
CA ARG A 309 6.86 24.24 24.23
C ARG A 309 5.68 23.55 24.89
N HIS A 310 4.95 22.71 24.14
CA HIS A 310 3.67 22.14 24.57
C HIS A 310 3.60 20.62 24.38
N TYR A 311 4.25 20.06 23.35
CA TYR A 311 4.09 18.67 22.95
C TYR A 311 5.43 17.96 22.82
N PRO A 312 5.48 16.63 23.02
CA PRO A 312 6.52 15.80 22.44
C PRO A 312 6.43 15.86 20.91
N ILE A 313 7.58 15.97 20.25
CA ILE A 313 7.70 15.92 18.80
C ILE A 313 8.49 14.67 18.42
N VAL A 314 7.97 13.92 17.46
CA VAL A 314 8.54 12.67 16.96
C VAL A 314 8.56 12.68 15.44
N PHE A 315 9.14 11.65 14.84
CA PHE A 315 9.22 11.48 13.40
C PHE A 315 8.45 10.24 12.98
N ALA A 316 7.62 10.40 11.95
CA ALA A 316 6.76 9.35 11.42
C ALA A 316 7.55 8.14 10.90
N ALA A 317 6.93 6.96 10.96
CA ALA A 317 7.45 5.70 10.42
C ALA A 317 7.33 5.60 8.89
N MET A 318 7.54 6.72 8.17
CA MET A 318 7.47 6.82 6.71
C MET A 318 8.80 7.31 6.15
N ASN A 319 8.98 7.24 4.83
CA ASN A 319 10.18 7.74 4.16
C ASN A 319 9.77 8.72 3.03
N PRO A 320 10.12 10.01 3.12
CA PRO A 320 10.91 10.62 4.19
C PRO A 320 10.13 10.78 5.51
N PRO A 321 10.79 10.68 6.67
CA PRO A 321 10.12 10.78 7.96
C PRO A 321 9.72 12.23 8.25
N ARG A 322 8.42 12.45 8.46
CA ARG A 322 7.88 13.78 8.77
C ARG A 322 7.80 14.04 10.28
N PRO A 323 8.05 15.28 10.74
CA PRO A 323 7.77 15.67 12.12
C PRO A 323 6.28 15.57 12.46
N LEU A 324 5.97 15.00 13.62
CA LEU A 324 4.62 14.88 14.20
C LEU A 324 4.66 15.43 15.63
N CYS A 325 3.66 16.22 16.03
CA CYS A 325 3.40 16.43 17.46
C CYS A 325 2.54 15.29 18.00
N VAL A 326 2.86 14.87 19.22
CA VAL A 326 2.11 13.86 19.97
C VAL A 326 1.11 14.54 20.87
N LEU A 327 -0.17 14.31 20.60
CA LEU A 327 -1.32 14.91 21.29
C LEU A 327 -2.06 13.91 22.17
N GLY A 328 -1.83 12.61 22.01
CA GLY A 328 -2.43 11.57 22.83
C GLY A 328 -1.59 10.31 22.87
N ALA A 329 -1.83 9.47 23.88
CA ALA A 329 -1.14 8.20 24.09
C ALA A 329 -1.89 6.98 23.50
N MET A 330 -3.12 7.18 23.03
CA MET A 330 -4.02 6.17 22.47
C MET A 330 -4.38 6.52 21.04
N ALA A 331 -4.73 5.51 20.22
CA ALA A 331 -4.97 5.68 18.79
C ALA A 331 -6.14 6.63 18.44
N ASP A 332 -7.08 6.82 19.35
CA ASP A 332 -8.37 7.49 19.18
C ASP A 332 -8.54 8.68 20.14
N SER A 333 -7.44 9.26 20.63
CA SER A 333 -7.49 10.33 21.63
C SER A 333 -6.53 11.47 21.34
N ASN A 334 -7.04 12.70 21.47
CA ASN A 334 -6.29 13.94 21.54
C ASN A 334 -6.58 14.60 22.89
N LEU A 335 -5.58 14.56 23.79
CA LEU A 335 -5.68 15.05 25.17
C LEU A 335 -5.64 16.59 25.26
N HIS A 336 -5.53 17.27 24.12
CA HIS A 336 -5.49 18.72 24.01
C HIS A 336 -6.77 19.34 23.46
N VAL A 337 -7.77 18.52 23.09
CA VAL A 337 -9.12 18.98 22.76
C VAL A 337 -10.04 18.54 23.90
N ASP A 338 -10.76 19.48 24.51
CA ASP A 338 -11.72 19.15 25.56
C ASP A 338 -13.06 18.67 24.99
N ALA A 339 -13.97 18.25 25.88
CA ALA A 339 -15.29 17.75 25.51
C ALA A 339 -16.19 18.80 24.82
N SER A 340 -15.85 20.10 24.95
CA SER A 340 -16.52 21.19 24.24
C SER A 340 -15.86 21.54 22.91
N GLY A 341 -14.87 20.76 22.47
CA GLY A 341 -14.15 20.96 21.22
C GLY A 341 -13.09 22.06 21.29
N HIS A 342 -12.83 22.66 22.46
CA HIS A 342 -11.82 23.71 22.58
C HIS A 342 -10.42 23.10 22.71
N TRP A 343 -9.48 23.66 21.97
CA TRP A 343 -8.08 23.35 22.19
C TRP A 343 -7.62 23.96 23.51
N ARG A 344 -6.82 23.23 24.29
CA ARG A 344 -6.34 23.70 25.60
C ARG A 344 -5.74 25.10 25.52
N ALA A 345 -6.19 25.96 26.43
CA ALA A 345 -5.79 27.36 26.48
C ALA A 345 -4.26 27.52 26.52
N GLY A 346 -3.74 28.41 25.66
CA GLY A 346 -2.32 28.72 25.56
C GLY A 346 -1.45 27.65 24.90
N ALA A 347 -2.00 26.49 24.51
CA ALA A 347 -1.26 25.48 23.77
C ALA A 347 -1.19 25.81 22.28
N TYR A 348 -0.08 25.44 21.63
CA TYR A 348 0.11 25.69 20.20
C TYR A 348 -0.83 24.83 19.34
N ILE A 349 -1.54 25.40 18.37
CA ILE A 349 -2.43 24.63 17.48
C ILE A 349 -1.73 24.39 16.14
N PRO A 350 -1.44 23.12 15.76
CA PRO A 350 -0.79 22.80 14.49
C PRO A 350 -1.53 23.39 13.29
N ALA A 351 -0.79 23.87 12.29
CA ALA A 351 -1.37 24.43 11.08
C ALA A 351 -2.20 23.40 10.30
N ALA A 352 -1.86 22.11 10.40
CA ALA A 352 -2.65 21.01 9.86
C ALA A 352 -4.05 20.90 10.49
N ALA A 353 -4.23 21.27 11.76
CA ALA A 353 -5.53 21.36 12.41
C ALA A 353 -6.23 22.69 12.06
N ARG A 354 -5.51 23.82 12.10
CA ARG A 354 -6.06 25.16 11.80
C ARG A 354 -6.60 25.33 10.38
N ARG A 355 -6.16 24.49 9.43
CA ARG A 355 -6.64 24.57 8.04
C ARG A 355 -8.00 23.90 7.83
N TYR A 356 -8.41 23.00 8.71
CA TYR A 356 -9.71 22.33 8.59
C TYR A 356 -10.82 23.38 8.54
N PRO A 357 -11.81 23.25 7.62
CA PRO A 357 -12.14 22.09 6.79
C PRO A 357 -11.52 22.12 5.38
N PHE A 358 -10.53 22.96 5.14
CA PHE A 358 -9.91 23.16 3.83
C PHE A 358 -8.60 22.41 3.68
N ILE A 359 -8.31 21.99 2.45
CA ILE A 359 -7.05 21.35 2.07
C ILE A 359 -6.69 21.72 0.64
N THR A 360 -5.42 21.63 0.25
CA THR A 360 -5.07 21.69 -1.18
C THR A 360 -5.09 20.28 -1.78
N ILE A 361 -5.68 20.17 -2.95
CA ILE A 361 -5.65 18.96 -3.77
C ILE A 361 -5.04 19.28 -5.13
N VAL A 362 -4.47 18.29 -5.78
CA VAL A 362 -3.96 18.42 -7.14
C VAL A 362 -5.14 18.49 -8.10
N SER A 363 -5.10 19.44 -9.03
CA SER A 363 -6.12 19.58 -10.07
C SER A 363 -6.10 18.35 -10.98
N LYS A 364 -7.29 17.85 -11.36
CA LYS A 364 -7.42 16.78 -12.35
C LYS A 364 -6.91 17.20 -13.74
N ASP A 365 -6.99 18.49 -14.04
CA ASP A 365 -6.64 19.05 -15.34
C ASP A 365 -5.14 19.34 -15.48
N ASN A 366 -4.44 19.56 -14.36
CA ASN A 366 -3.02 19.85 -14.33
C ASN A 366 -2.39 19.40 -13.01
N ALA A 367 -1.47 18.43 -13.09
CA ALA A 367 -0.77 17.86 -11.95
C ALA A 367 0.09 18.88 -11.17
N ASP A 368 0.50 19.98 -11.79
CA ASP A 368 1.27 21.07 -11.17
C ASP A 368 0.38 22.15 -10.54
N THR A 369 -0.93 22.07 -10.72
CA THR A 369 -1.88 23.06 -10.19
C THR A 369 -2.53 22.55 -8.91
N LEU A 370 -2.36 23.28 -7.81
CA LEU A 370 -3.08 23.03 -6.57
C LEU A 370 -4.37 23.86 -6.54
N ILE A 371 -5.48 23.20 -6.22
CA ILE A 371 -6.78 23.84 -6.01
C ILE A 371 -7.25 23.65 -4.58
N LEU A 372 -8.20 24.47 -4.14
CA LEU A 372 -8.83 24.33 -2.83
C LEU A 372 -9.78 23.14 -2.87
N GLY A 373 -9.59 22.21 -1.94
CA GLY A 373 -10.54 21.17 -1.57
C GLY A 373 -11.16 21.46 -0.21
N ILE A 374 -12.31 20.84 0.03
CA ILE A 374 -13.05 20.90 1.30
C ILE A 374 -13.37 19.49 1.79
N ASP A 375 -13.55 19.35 3.10
CA ASP A 375 -14.28 18.23 3.65
C ASP A 375 -15.80 18.51 3.57
N GLU A 376 -16.52 17.79 2.72
CA GLU A 376 -17.98 17.97 2.56
C GLU A 376 -18.77 17.55 3.81
N THR A 377 -18.16 16.83 4.74
CA THR A 377 -18.80 16.42 6.00
C THR A 377 -18.56 17.41 7.15
N ALA A 378 -17.78 18.48 6.90
CA ALA A 378 -17.45 19.44 7.93
C ALA A 378 -18.66 20.28 8.35
N THR A 379 -18.96 20.25 9.65
CA THR A 379 -20.03 21.07 10.25
C THR A 379 -19.77 22.58 10.17
N GLN A 380 -18.51 22.99 9.93
CA GLN A 380 -18.11 24.40 9.73
C GLN A 380 -18.51 24.94 8.36
N LEU A 381 -18.88 24.08 7.41
CA LEU A 381 -19.36 24.48 6.09
C LEU A 381 -20.87 24.35 6.04
N SER A 382 -21.57 25.47 5.86
CA SER A 382 -23.02 25.48 5.81
C SER A 382 -23.54 26.47 4.76
N PRO A 383 -24.65 26.15 4.06
CA PRO A 383 -25.37 27.14 3.26
C PRO A 383 -25.87 28.34 4.07
N SER A 384 -26.14 28.17 5.38
CA SER A 384 -26.63 29.24 6.25
C SER A 384 -25.51 30.12 6.83
N ALA A 385 -24.25 29.77 6.59
CA ALA A 385 -23.12 30.49 7.18
C ALA A 385 -23.01 31.92 6.61
N PRO A 386 -22.70 32.92 7.45
CA PRO A 386 -22.67 34.33 7.03
C PRO A 386 -21.52 34.64 6.09
N SER A 387 -20.38 33.94 6.23
CA SER A 387 -19.18 34.20 5.45
C SER A 387 -19.11 33.28 4.23
N LYS A 388 -19.73 33.69 3.13
CA LYS A 388 -19.80 32.90 1.89
C LYS A 388 -18.43 32.63 1.28
N LEU A 389 -18.26 31.46 0.66
CA LEU A 389 -17.05 31.10 -0.08
C LEU A 389 -17.04 31.69 -1.50
N PHE A 390 -18.23 31.89 -2.08
CA PHE A 390 -18.40 32.51 -3.39
C PHE A 390 -19.33 33.73 -3.32
N ASP A 391 -19.05 34.73 -4.16
CA ASP A 391 -19.94 35.86 -4.43
C ASP A 391 -19.98 36.10 -5.95
N ARG A 392 -21.18 36.12 -6.52
CA ARG A 392 -21.41 36.24 -7.99
C ARG A 392 -20.55 35.30 -8.84
N GLY A 393 -20.31 34.08 -8.35
CA GLY A 393 -19.53 33.05 -9.04
C GLY A 393 -18.01 33.19 -8.90
N GLU A 394 -17.51 34.20 -8.19
CA GLU A 394 -16.08 34.37 -7.88
C GLU A 394 -15.77 34.01 -6.42
N MET A 395 -14.54 33.56 -6.15
CA MET A 395 -14.12 33.30 -4.76
C MET A 395 -14.20 34.59 -3.94
N THR A 396 -14.68 34.51 -2.71
CA THR A 396 -14.61 35.65 -1.78
C THR A 396 -13.18 35.87 -1.27
N ALA A 397 -12.94 37.00 -0.60
CA ALA A 397 -11.67 37.27 0.05
C ALA A 397 -11.31 36.18 1.07
N LEU A 398 -12.29 35.72 1.85
CA LEU A 398 -12.15 34.59 2.77
C LEU A 398 -11.70 33.32 2.04
N CYS A 399 -12.37 32.95 0.95
CA CYS A 399 -12.04 31.73 0.22
C CYS A 399 -10.62 31.78 -0.35
N ARG A 400 -10.18 32.93 -0.87
CA ARG A 400 -8.79 33.14 -1.33
C ARG A 400 -7.79 33.04 -0.17
N GLU A 401 -8.08 33.66 0.96
CA GLU A 401 -7.24 33.56 2.16
C GLU A 401 -7.09 32.10 2.62
N ARG A 402 -8.17 31.32 2.61
CA ARG A 402 -8.13 29.88 2.94
C ARG A 402 -7.31 29.08 1.94
N LEU A 403 -7.43 29.34 0.64
CA LEU A 403 -6.57 28.73 -0.38
C LEU A 403 -5.08 29.07 -0.17
N GLU A 404 -4.76 30.34 0.09
CA GLU A 404 -3.38 30.76 0.36
C GLU A 404 -2.83 30.10 1.62
N PHE A 405 -3.63 30.04 2.69
CA PHE A 405 -3.24 29.38 3.93
C PHE A 405 -2.99 27.88 3.71
N CYS A 406 -3.89 27.16 3.04
CA CYS A 406 -3.70 25.75 2.74
C CYS A 406 -2.49 25.50 1.84
N SER A 407 -2.23 26.39 0.88
CA SER A 407 -1.04 26.34 0.03
C SER A 407 0.24 26.50 0.83
N ARG A 408 0.28 27.45 1.79
CA ARG A 408 1.41 27.61 2.72
C ARG A 408 1.62 26.38 3.59
N VAL A 409 0.55 25.78 4.12
CA VAL A 409 0.66 24.56 4.94
C VAL A 409 1.23 23.41 4.11
N SER A 410 0.73 23.19 2.88
CA SER A 410 1.25 22.12 2.02
C SER A 410 2.70 22.35 1.60
N ALA A 411 3.10 23.60 1.35
CA ALA A 411 4.50 23.93 1.10
C ALA A 411 5.39 23.66 2.34
N ALA A 412 4.93 24.04 3.53
CA ALA A 412 5.66 23.80 4.77
C ALA A 412 5.83 22.31 5.10
N LEU A 413 4.81 21.48 4.82
CA LEU A 413 4.89 20.04 4.98
C LEU A 413 5.84 19.38 3.97
N ARG A 414 5.89 19.87 2.72
CA ARG A 414 6.89 19.42 1.73
C ARG A 414 8.31 19.78 2.16
N GLN A 415 8.54 20.99 2.67
CA GLN A 415 9.85 21.36 3.23
C GLN A 415 10.23 20.46 4.41
N ALA A 416 9.27 20.08 5.25
CA ALA A 416 9.50 19.14 6.34
C ALA A 416 9.90 17.74 5.85
N ASP A 417 9.45 17.31 4.67
CA ASP A 417 9.89 16.07 4.02
C ASP A 417 11.36 16.14 3.59
N ASP A 418 11.82 17.29 3.07
CA ASP A 418 13.23 17.51 2.73
C ASP A 418 14.13 17.45 3.99
N PHE A 419 13.65 18.05 5.09
CA PHE A 419 14.30 17.95 6.39
C PHE A 419 14.33 16.51 6.91
N GLY A 420 13.21 15.78 6.81
CA GLY A 420 13.12 14.37 7.17
C GLY A 420 14.08 13.47 6.38
N THR A 421 14.21 13.74 5.08
CA THR A 421 15.17 13.07 4.18
C THR A 421 16.59 13.25 4.71
N THR A 422 16.96 14.50 5.04
CA THR A 422 18.29 14.83 5.56
C THR A 422 18.57 14.09 6.88
N LEU A 423 17.64 14.11 7.83
CA LEU A 423 17.80 13.42 9.12
C LEU A 423 17.98 11.91 8.96
N SER A 424 17.31 11.31 7.97
CA SER A 424 17.45 9.89 7.65
C SER A 424 18.81 9.58 7.04
N GLN A 425 19.26 10.38 6.07
CA GLN A 425 20.54 10.21 5.39
C GLN A 425 21.74 10.42 6.32
N SER A 426 21.63 11.32 7.28
CA SER A 426 22.66 11.52 8.32
C SER A 426 22.65 10.44 9.40
N GLY A 427 21.67 9.52 9.37
CA GLY A 427 21.50 8.49 10.38
C GLY A 427 21.16 9.06 11.77
N LEU A 428 20.56 10.25 11.89
CA LEU A 428 20.32 10.88 13.20
C LEU A 428 19.12 10.29 13.95
N LEU A 429 18.27 9.53 13.27
CA LEU A 429 17.05 9.02 13.86
C LEU A 429 17.29 7.68 14.56
N MET A 430 16.80 7.57 15.79
CA MET A 430 16.70 6.33 16.55
C MET A 430 15.24 5.98 16.84
N PRO A 431 14.92 4.71 17.14
CA PRO A 431 13.57 4.32 17.55
C PRO A 431 13.07 5.09 18.77
N LEU A 432 11.78 5.50 18.77
CA LEU A 432 11.18 6.29 19.86
C LEU A 432 11.30 5.62 21.24
N ARG A 433 11.23 4.29 21.29
CA ARG A 433 11.37 3.50 22.53
C ARG A 433 12.68 3.74 23.29
N ASN A 434 13.67 4.35 22.66
CA ASN A 434 14.94 4.70 23.30
C ASN A 434 14.90 6.06 24.04
N ALA A 435 13.84 6.86 23.88
CA ALA A 435 13.70 8.18 24.52
C ALA A 435 12.36 8.39 25.24
N ALA A 436 11.27 7.78 24.78
CA ALA A 436 9.97 7.91 25.41
C ALA A 436 9.80 6.94 26.59
N PRO A 437 8.99 7.28 27.62
CA PRO A 437 8.65 6.37 28.70
C PRO A 437 8.04 5.06 28.17
N ALA A 438 8.39 3.92 28.78
CA ALA A 438 7.98 2.60 28.31
C ALA A 438 6.46 2.45 28.11
N ARG A 439 5.65 3.02 29.04
CA ARG A 439 4.17 3.02 28.96
C ARG A 439 3.61 3.69 27.70
N ILE A 440 4.33 4.64 27.12
CA ILE A 440 3.95 5.32 25.87
C ILE A 440 4.55 4.59 24.68
N ALA A 441 5.84 4.26 24.76
CA ALA A 441 6.57 3.66 23.65
C ALA A 441 6.03 2.29 23.20
N THR A 442 5.33 1.55 24.07
CA THR A 442 4.70 0.26 23.75
C THR A 442 3.28 0.37 23.19
N ARG A 443 2.72 1.58 23.08
CA ARG A 443 1.39 1.80 22.51
C ARG A 443 1.43 1.60 21.00
N SER A 444 0.39 1.00 20.43
CA SER A 444 0.29 0.74 18.99
C SER A 444 0.39 2.01 18.15
N CYS A 445 -0.22 3.12 18.59
CA CYS A 445 -0.12 4.41 17.88
C CYS A 445 1.30 5.02 17.89
N MET A 446 2.23 4.49 18.70
CA MET A 446 3.62 4.92 18.78
C MET A 446 4.58 3.99 18.02
N GLU A 447 4.05 2.90 17.44
CA GLU A 447 4.84 1.91 16.75
C GLU A 447 5.56 2.50 15.54
N GLY A 448 6.83 2.13 15.35
CA GLY A 448 7.66 2.58 14.23
C GLY A 448 8.12 4.05 14.30
N LEU A 449 7.60 4.86 15.22
CA LEU A 449 7.99 6.26 15.38
C LEU A 449 9.47 6.39 15.80
N ARG A 450 10.08 7.52 15.42
CA ARG A 450 11.50 7.81 15.61
C ARG A 450 11.70 9.15 16.32
N THR A 451 12.89 9.33 16.87
CA THR A 451 13.34 10.57 17.52
C THR A 451 14.81 10.83 17.18
N ILE A 452 15.31 12.03 17.41
CA ILE A 452 16.73 12.34 17.21
C ILE A 452 17.56 11.68 18.31
N ASP A 453 18.70 11.10 17.92
CA ASP A 453 19.74 10.57 18.78
C ASP A 453 20.71 11.72 19.18
N PRO A 454 20.71 12.18 20.45
CA PRO A 454 21.58 13.27 20.89
C PRO A 454 23.08 12.94 20.79
N ALA A 455 23.46 11.66 20.93
CA ALA A 455 24.85 11.24 20.82
C ALA A 455 25.35 11.34 19.37
N ARG A 456 24.50 10.95 18.40
CA ARG A 456 24.82 11.15 16.97
C ARG A 456 24.81 12.62 16.56
N LEU A 457 23.96 13.44 17.17
CA LEU A 457 24.00 14.89 16.97
C LEU A 457 25.33 15.49 17.48
N ALA A 458 25.77 15.04 18.65
CA ALA A 458 27.04 15.46 19.26
C ALA A 458 28.28 15.01 18.45
N SER A 459 28.17 13.99 17.61
CA SER A 459 29.26 13.50 16.76
C SER A 459 29.23 14.00 15.31
N LEU A 460 28.27 14.86 14.93
CA LEU A 460 28.25 15.46 13.59
C LEU A 460 29.50 16.31 13.33
N LEU A 461 30.00 16.22 12.09
CA LEU A 461 31.09 17.07 11.59
C LEU A 461 30.69 18.55 11.63
N ASP A 462 31.65 19.42 11.95
CA ASP A 462 31.40 20.87 12.07
C ASP A 462 30.92 21.49 10.76
N ALA A 463 31.40 21.01 9.62
CA ALA A 463 30.92 21.44 8.30
C ALA A 463 29.41 21.17 8.10
N THR A 464 28.93 20.00 8.57
CA THR A 464 27.50 19.65 8.52
C THR A 464 26.70 20.54 9.47
N ARG A 465 27.21 20.80 10.67
CA ARG A 465 26.56 21.69 11.64
C ARG A 465 26.43 23.12 11.12
N GLU A 466 27.47 23.64 10.47
CA GLU A 466 27.43 24.99 9.90
C GLU A 466 26.44 25.07 8.74
N ALA A 467 26.41 24.08 7.85
CA ALA A 467 25.42 24.00 6.79
C ALA A 467 23.98 23.95 7.32
N TRP A 468 23.75 23.19 8.41
CA TRP A 468 22.42 23.06 9.02
C TRP A 468 22.02 24.25 9.89
N ARG A 469 22.99 25.01 10.39
CA ARG A 469 22.75 26.31 11.01
C ARG A 469 22.28 27.30 9.94
N ALA A 470 22.98 27.36 8.81
CA ALA A 470 22.67 28.29 7.73
C ALA A 470 21.27 28.12 7.13
N ASN A 471 20.73 26.89 7.11
CA ASN A 471 19.38 26.60 6.61
C ASN A 471 18.32 26.43 7.71
N GLY A 472 18.67 26.70 8.98
CA GLY A 472 17.74 26.67 10.12
C GLY A 472 17.38 25.27 10.67
N TRP A 473 17.96 24.20 10.13
CA TRP A 473 17.68 22.83 10.59
C TRP A 473 18.22 22.53 11.98
N LEU A 474 19.34 23.13 12.38
CA LEU A 474 19.91 22.90 13.72
C LEU A 474 18.94 23.37 14.82
N ALA A 475 18.32 24.54 14.66
CA ALA A 475 17.32 25.05 15.61
C ALA A 475 16.07 24.16 15.66
N ALA A 476 15.66 23.58 14.53
CA ALA A 476 14.54 22.63 14.48
C ALA A 476 14.86 21.31 15.21
N ILE A 477 16.08 20.80 15.04
CA ILE A 477 16.59 19.62 15.75
C ILE A 477 16.61 19.86 17.27
N GLU A 478 17.15 21.00 17.70
CA GLU A 478 17.20 21.38 19.12
C GLU A 478 15.81 21.52 19.72
N ALA A 479 14.87 22.10 18.98
CA ALA A 479 13.46 22.17 19.39
C ALA A 479 12.87 20.76 19.59
N GLN A 480 13.12 19.83 18.67
CA GLN A 480 12.64 18.45 18.84
C GLN A 480 13.24 17.77 20.07
N ILE A 481 14.55 17.94 20.32
CA ILE A 481 15.17 17.37 21.53
C ILE A 481 14.54 17.97 22.79
N ALA A 482 14.40 19.29 22.85
CA ALA A 482 13.77 20.00 23.97
C ALA A 482 12.32 19.57 24.21
N SER A 483 11.60 19.16 23.16
CA SER A 483 10.22 18.69 23.23
C SER A 483 10.04 17.44 24.12
N SER A 484 11.11 16.65 24.31
CA SER A 484 11.07 15.40 25.09
C SER A 484 10.66 15.60 26.55
N ARG A 485 10.82 16.81 27.11
CA ARG A 485 10.35 17.14 28.48
C ARG A 485 8.83 17.01 28.64
N HIS A 486 8.08 17.01 27.54
CA HIS A 486 6.62 16.94 27.54
C HIS A 486 6.07 15.51 27.66
N TRP A 487 6.91 14.46 27.64
CA TRP A 487 6.45 13.07 27.82
C TRP A 487 5.74 12.86 29.16
N ASN A 488 6.29 13.42 30.26
CA ASN A 488 5.65 13.32 31.58
C ASN A 488 4.34 14.12 31.63
N GLY A 489 4.27 15.25 30.92
CA GLY A 489 3.03 16.01 30.77
C GLY A 489 1.95 15.18 30.09
N LEU A 490 2.29 14.50 28.98
CA LEU A 490 1.37 13.63 28.26
C LEU A 490 0.88 12.45 29.12
N LEU A 491 1.76 11.82 29.90
CA LEU A 491 1.39 10.75 30.84
C LEU A 491 0.40 11.25 31.90
N ASN A 492 0.64 12.42 32.50
CA ASN A 492 -0.27 12.98 33.49
C ASN A 492 -1.67 13.26 32.90
N LEU A 493 -1.74 13.64 31.62
CA LEU A 493 -3.01 13.83 30.92
C LEU A 493 -3.73 12.51 30.64
N ASP A 494 -2.99 11.47 30.24
CA ASP A 494 -3.51 10.12 30.02
C ASP A 494 -4.08 9.52 31.32
N ASP A 495 -3.36 9.68 32.44
CA ASP A 495 -3.78 9.21 33.76
C ASP A 495 -5.02 9.97 34.25
N ALA A 496 -5.07 11.30 34.06
CA ALA A 496 -6.24 12.11 34.42
C ALA A 496 -7.48 11.76 33.58
N MET A 497 -7.32 11.49 32.28
CA MET A 497 -8.41 11.04 31.42
C MET A 497 -8.93 9.66 31.87
N SER A 498 -8.03 8.73 32.14
CA SER A 498 -8.37 7.39 32.63
C SER A 498 -9.14 7.43 33.96
N ALA A 499 -8.72 8.30 34.90
CA ALA A 499 -9.41 8.50 36.17
C ALA A 499 -10.82 9.10 36.00
N ARG A 500 -11.01 10.04 35.08
CA ARG A 500 -12.34 10.60 34.75
C ARG A 500 -13.27 9.54 34.18
N MET A 501 -12.80 8.73 33.22
CA MET A 501 -13.59 7.64 32.65
C MET A 501 -14.00 6.61 33.71
N ALA A 502 -13.08 6.25 34.62
CA ALA A 502 -13.37 5.33 35.71
C ALA A 502 -14.39 5.91 36.71
N GLY A 503 -14.33 7.22 36.99
CA GLY A 503 -15.29 7.92 37.85
C GLY A 503 -16.68 8.09 37.23
N GLU A 504 -16.77 8.31 35.92
CA GLU A 504 -18.04 8.37 35.17
C GLU A 504 -18.72 7.00 35.10
N THR A 505 -17.96 5.91 35.00
CA THR A 505 -18.52 4.54 35.09
C THR A 505 -18.99 4.15 36.50
N ALA A 506 -18.61 4.91 37.53
CA ALA A 506 -18.93 4.65 38.93
C ALA A 506 -20.11 5.48 39.47
N SER A 507 -20.72 6.38 38.68
CA SER A 507 -21.98 7.05 39.05
C SER A 507 -23.18 6.12 38.81
N PRO A 508 -23.91 5.67 39.85
CA PRO A 508 -25.13 4.91 39.65
C PRO A 508 -26.22 5.83 39.11
N ALA A 509 -27.08 5.30 38.25
CA ALA A 509 -28.37 5.88 37.96
C ALA A 509 -29.08 6.24 39.27
N GLY A 510 -29.31 7.53 39.50
CA GLY A 510 -30.14 8.09 40.55
C GLY A 510 -31.33 8.80 39.94
#